data_AF-A0A6J6Q3Y2-F1
#
_entry.id   AF-A0A6J6Q3Y2-F1
#
_cell.length_a   1.000
_cell.length_b   1.000
_cell.length_c   1.000
_cell.angle_alpha   90.00
_cell.angle_beta   90.00
_cell.angle_gamma   90.00
#
_symmetry.space_group_name_H-M   'P 1'
#
loop_
_entity.id
_entity.type
_entity.pdbx_description
1 polymer ?
#
loop_
_entity_poly.entity_id
_entity_poly.type
_entity_poly.pdbx_seq_one_letter_code
_entity_poly.pdbx_strand_id
1 'polypeptide(L)'
;MAFAGVNRWWQGRELYDKANYRRHCQVLANNMASPIAEFYRRGFEIVVIGLDGSPSSGVRYTGKAKDWGGRPHFVDGDYEVVEGMGVWMEELKIGLEARQIPWPRASGMLLDTTDWDEARDLPRCLDELDEFLSGGGRAVDAAMLPPVETNAAP
;
A
#
# COMPACT_ATOMS: atom_id res chain seq x y z
N MET A 1 10.60 -7.44 4.22
CA MET A 1 11.09 -8.75 4.71
C MET A 1 11.53 -9.66 3.56
N ALA A 2 10.67 -9.94 2.56
CA ALA A 2 11.00 -10.87 1.47
C ALA A 2 12.18 -10.46 0.56
N PHE A 3 12.52 -9.16 0.50
CA PHE A 3 13.65 -8.67 -0.30
C PHE A 3 14.92 -8.41 0.53
N ALA A 4 14.82 -7.54 1.55
CA ALA A 4 15.99 -7.06 2.30
C ALA A 4 16.21 -7.78 3.65
N GLY A 5 15.38 -8.75 4.01
CA GLY A 5 15.46 -9.45 5.30
C GLY A 5 14.87 -8.64 6.47
N VAL A 6 14.99 -9.21 7.68
CA VAL A 6 14.50 -8.61 8.94
C VAL A 6 15.52 -7.74 9.66
N ASN A 7 16.82 -8.02 9.44
CA ASN A 7 17.94 -7.29 10.08
C ASN A 7 18.50 -6.17 9.18
N ARG A 8 17.69 -5.66 8.25
CA ARG A 8 18.08 -4.51 7.42
C ARG A 8 18.06 -3.23 8.25
N TRP A 9 18.75 -2.20 7.77
CA TRP A 9 18.56 -0.84 8.28
C TRP A 9 17.35 -0.15 7.61
N TRP A 10 17.05 1.07 8.06
CA TRP A 10 16.00 1.91 7.49
C TRP A 10 16.34 2.34 6.05
N GLN A 11 15.34 2.52 5.21
CA GLN A 11 15.55 2.84 3.79
C GLN A 11 14.49 3.84 3.35
N GLY A 12 14.85 4.76 2.47
CA GLY A 12 13.92 5.61 1.74
C GLY A 12 13.46 4.96 0.45
N ARG A 13 12.46 5.57 -0.20
CA ARG A 13 11.91 5.09 -1.48
C ARG A 13 12.99 4.99 -2.56
N GLU A 14 14.05 5.79 -2.49
CA GLU A 14 15.14 5.82 -3.47
C GLU A 14 15.95 4.52 -3.56
N LEU A 15 16.08 3.75 -2.46
CA LEU A 15 16.73 2.44 -2.47
C LEU A 15 15.81 1.34 -3.02
N TYR A 16 14.50 1.49 -2.80
CA TYR A 16 13.50 0.53 -3.27
C TYR A 16 13.05 0.81 -4.71
N ASP A 17 13.07 2.05 -5.18
CA ASP A 17 12.70 2.37 -6.57
C ASP A 17 13.86 2.06 -7.52
N LYS A 18 14.06 0.75 -7.71
CA LYS A 18 15.07 0.12 -8.56
C LYS A 18 14.45 -1.07 -9.27
N ALA A 19 14.94 -1.37 -10.47
CA ALA A 19 14.37 -2.40 -11.34
C ALA A 19 14.16 -3.76 -10.65
N ASN A 20 15.13 -4.23 -9.85
CA ASN A 20 15.03 -5.54 -9.20
C ASN A 20 14.00 -5.57 -8.07
N TYR A 21 13.90 -4.48 -7.29
CA TYR A 21 12.89 -4.40 -6.25
C TYR A 21 11.49 -4.22 -6.86
N ARG A 22 11.34 -3.40 -7.90
CA ARG A 22 10.07 -3.31 -8.64
C ARG A 22 9.64 -4.65 -9.21
N ARG A 23 10.56 -5.41 -9.84
CA ARG A 23 10.25 -6.76 -10.31
C ARG A 23 9.81 -7.69 -9.18
N HIS A 24 10.46 -7.60 -8.02
CA HIS A 24 10.03 -8.33 -6.83
C HIS A 24 8.61 -7.92 -6.40
N CYS A 25 8.34 -6.62 -6.30
CA CYS A 25 7.03 -6.07 -5.96
C CYS A 25 5.96 -6.45 -6.99
N GLN A 26 6.27 -6.50 -8.27
CA GLN A 26 5.35 -6.94 -9.34
C GLN A 26 4.88 -8.38 -9.14
N VAL A 27 5.77 -9.28 -8.72
CA VAL A 27 5.39 -10.66 -8.41
C VAL A 27 4.42 -10.69 -7.22
N LEU A 28 4.74 -9.96 -6.15
CA LEU A 28 3.87 -9.87 -4.97
C LEU A 28 2.51 -9.22 -5.30
N ALA A 29 2.54 -8.11 -6.04
CA ALA A 29 1.36 -7.38 -6.50
C ALA A 29 0.45 -8.26 -7.34
N ASN A 30 0.98 -9.01 -8.30
CA ASN A 30 0.16 -9.90 -9.14
C ASN A 30 -0.48 -11.05 -8.36
N ASN A 31 0.22 -11.58 -7.34
CA ASN A 31 -0.32 -12.60 -6.44
C ASN A 31 -1.51 -12.07 -5.62
N MET A 32 -1.53 -10.77 -5.29
CA MET A 32 -2.63 -10.14 -4.56
C MET A 32 -3.72 -9.56 -5.46
N ALA A 33 -3.37 -9.00 -6.61
CA ALA A 33 -4.31 -8.36 -7.53
C ALA A 33 -5.35 -9.36 -8.08
N SER A 34 -4.95 -10.63 -8.28
CA SER A 34 -5.84 -11.68 -8.79
C SER A 34 -6.99 -12.00 -7.83
N PRO A 35 -6.76 -12.35 -6.54
CA PRO A 35 -7.86 -12.55 -5.60
C PRO A 35 -8.63 -11.26 -5.31
N ILE A 36 -7.99 -10.09 -5.24
CA ILE A 36 -8.70 -8.81 -5.05
C ILE A 36 -9.71 -8.58 -6.19
N ALA A 37 -9.30 -8.80 -7.44
CA ALA A 37 -10.19 -8.66 -8.59
C ALA A 37 -11.40 -9.60 -8.52
N GLU A 38 -11.21 -10.83 -8.03
CA GLU A 38 -12.29 -11.79 -7.85
C GLU A 38 -13.30 -11.34 -6.79
N PHE A 39 -12.82 -10.88 -5.63
CA PHE A 39 -13.71 -10.36 -4.60
C PHE A 39 -14.43 -9.10 -5.06
N TYR A 40 -13.73 -8.17 -5.72
CA TYR A 40 -14.34 -6.97 -6.28
C TYR A 40 -15.48 -7.30 -7.26
N ARG A 41 -15.24 -8.24 -8.18
CA ARG A 41 -16.25 -8.69 -9.16
C ARG A 41 -17.41 -9.46 -8.54
N ARG A 42 -17.30 -9.90 -7.29
CA ARG A 42 -18.41 -10.51 -6.54
C ARG A 42 -19.16 -9.47 -5.70
N GLY A 43 -18.81 -8.19 -5.82
CA GLY A 43 -19.43 -7.10 -5.09
C GLY A 43 -18.92 -6.95 -3.66
N PHE A 44 -17.80 -7.55 -3.27
CA PHE A 44 -17.23 -7.28 -1.95
C PHE A 44 -16.61 -5.88 -1.92
N GLU A 45 -16.83 -5.16 -0.82
CA GLU A 45 -16.06 -3.94 -0.53
C GLU A 45 -14.62 -4.36 -0.23
N ILE A 46 -13.69 -3.77 -0.98
CA ILE A 46 -12.26 -3.90 -0.74
C ILE A 46 -11.76 -2.56 -0.21
N VAL A 47 -10.97 -2.62 0.85
CA VAL A 47 -10.24 -1.47 1.38
C VAL A 47 -8.77 -1.80 1.50
N VAL A 48 -7.92 -0.79 1.32
CA VAL A 48 -6.47 -0.92 1.54
C VAL A 48 -6.10 -0.19 2.82
N ILE A 49 -5.50 -0.89 3.76
CA ILE A 49 -4.91 -0.31 4.97
C ILE A 49 -3.41 -0.55 4.88
N GLY A 50 -2.64 0.52 4.82
CA GLY A 50 -1.19 0.45 4.73
C GLY A 50 -0.50 1.29 5.80
N LEU A 51 0.78 1.55 5.56
CA LEU A 51 1.62 2.30 6.47
C LEU A 51 2.15 3.53 5.78
N ASP A 52 1.50 4.67 6.00
CA ASP A 52 1.94 5.92 5.40
C ASP A 52 3.30 6.34 5.94
N GLY A 53 4.12 6.87 5.05
CA GLY A 53 5.54 7.08 5.31
C GLY A 53 6.39 5.87 4.97
N SER A 54 5.86 4.65 4.81
CA SER A 54 6.67 3.51 4.38
C SER A 54 7.13 3.66 2.92
N PRO A 55 8.43 3.47 2.60
CA PRO A 55 8.94 3.56 1.23
C PRO A 55 8.45 2.42 0.32
N SER A 56 7.87 1.37 0.90
CA SER A 56 7.34 0.22 0.18
C SER A 56 5.82 0.12 0.27
N SER A 57 5.26 0.26 1.48
CA SER A 57 3.83 0.02 1.76
C SER A 57 3.02 1.29 2.02
N GLY A 58 3.61 2.47 1.78
CA GLY A 58 2.92 3.77 1.86
C GLY A 58 1.79 3.86 0.85
N VAL A 59 0.64 4.36 1.29
CA VAL A 59 -0.60 4.35 0.50
C VAL A 59 -0.86 5.74 -0.07
N ARG A 60 -0.80 6.76 0.79
CA ARG A 60 -0.99 8.16 0.46
C ARG A 60 0.33 8.91 0.54
N TYR A 61 1.19 8.50 1.47
CA TYR A 61 2.49 9.09 1.70
C TYR A 61 3.60 8.04 1.71
N THR A 62 4.77 8.42 1.23
CA THR A 62 5.97 7.59 1.17
C THR A 62 7.14 8.33 1.80
N GLY A 63 8.02 7.57 2.43
CA GLY A 63 9.24 8.09 2.99
C GLY A 63 10.36 8.20 1.96
N LYS A 64 11.07 9.30 2.02
CA LYS A 64 12.25 9.61 1.22
C LYS A 64 13.42 9.85 2.14
N ALA A 65 14.57 9.31 1.78
CA ALA A 65 15.81 9.66 2.46
C ALA A 65 16.41 10.89 1.79
N LYS A 66 16.93 11.84 2.58
CA LYS A 66 17.66 12.99 2.02
C LYS A 66 18.93 12.56 1.27
N ASP A 67 19.61 11.54 1.79
CA ASP A 67 20.89 11.04 1.28
C ASP A 67 20.88 9.51 1.09
N TRP A 68 21.65 9.03 0.10
CA TRP A 68 21.98 7.62 -0.19
C TRP A 68 20.81 6.61 -0.14
N GLY A 69 19.57 7.11 -0.18
CA GLY A 69 18.34 6.33 -0.02
C GLY A 69 18.22 5.60 1.33
N GLY A 70 18.97 5.98 2.36
CA GLY A 70 18.97 5.38 3.69
C GLY A 70 20.33 4.80 4.10
N ARG A 71 20.93 5.36 5.14
CA ARG A 71 22.23 4.92 5.71
C ARG A 71 22.03 3.98 6.90
N PRO A 72 22.99 3.11 7.25
CA PRO A 72 22.83 2.16 8.38
C PRO A 72 22.47 2.79 9.72
N HIS A 73 22.84 4.04 9.95
CA HIS A 73 22.54 4.80 11.16
C HIS A 73 21.44 5.83 10.87
N PHE A 74 20.35 5.82 11.64
CA PHE A 74 19.30 6.84 11.54
C PHE A 74 19.70 8.08 12.33
N VAL A 75 19.50 9.26 11.74
CA VAL A 75 19.61 10.55 12.44
C VAL A 75 18.35 11.33 12.15
N ASP A 76 17.83 12.02 13.16
CA ASP A 76 16.64 12.85 13.02
C ASP A 76 16.78 13.83 11.86
N GLY A 77 15.75 13.88 11.03
CA GLY A 77 15.73 14.67 9.81
C GLY A 77 16.36 14.01 8.59
N ASP A 78 16.90 12.79 8.67
CA ASP A 78 17.34 12.04 7.49
C ASP A 78 16.18 11.54 6.60
N TYR A 79 14.99 11.52 7.19
CA TYR A 79 13.78 10.96 6.61
C TYR A 79 12.71 12.03 6.46
N GLU A 80 12.08 12.06 5.29
CA GLU A 80 10.98 12.95 4.98
C GLU A 80 9.79 12.16 4.47
N VAL A 81 8.62 12.40 5.01
CA VAL A 81 7.37 11.85 4.51
C VAL A 81 6.79 12.82 3.49
N VAL A 82 6.65 12.36 2.25
CA VAL A 82 6.09 13.15 1.14
C VAL A 82 4.88 12.44 0.55
N GLU A 83 4.05 13.18 -0.18
CA GLU A 83 2.92 12.61 -0.92
C GLU A 83 3.41 11.60 -1.97
N GLY A 84 2.72 10.46 -2.06
CA GLY A 84 3.00 9.38 -3.01
C GLY A 84 2.91 7.98 -2.41
N MET A 85 2.90 6.97 -3.29
CA MET A 85 2.86 5.56 -2.89
C MET A 85 4.26 4.99 -2.66
N GLY A 86 4.34 4.07 -1.69
CA GLY A 86 5.46 3.16 -1.59
C GLY A 86 5.51 2.22 -2.79
N VAL A 87 6.70 1.72 -3.12
CA VAL A 87 6.95 1.01 -4.39
C VAL A 87 6.07 -0.24 -4.56
N TRP A 88 5.79 -0.99 -3.48
CA TRP A 88 4.91 -2.15 -3.57
C TRP A 88 3.44 -1.76 -3.81
N MET A 89 2.95 -0.70 -3.15
CA MET A 89 1.59 -0.20 -3.37
C MET A 89 1.40 0.33 -4.79
N GLU A 90 2.42 0.98 -5.36
CA GLU A 90 2.40 1.43 -6.75
C GLU A 90 2.27 0.25 -7.73
N GLU A 91 3.07 -0.81 -7.56
CA GLU A 91 2.95 -2.02 -8.40
C GLU A 91 1.62 -2.76 -8.18
N LEU A 92 1.06 -2.73 -6.95
CA LEU A 92 -0.28 -3.27 -6.68
C LEU A 92 -1.35 -2.49 -7.43
N LYS A 93 -1.30 -1.15 -7.40
CA LYS A 93 -2.21 -0.29 -8.17
C LYS A 93 -2.15 -0.60 -9.66
N ILE A 94 -0.94 -0.68 -10.23
CA ILE A 94 -0.74 -1.08 -11.64
C ILE A 94 -1.36 -2.46 -11.92
N GLY A 95 -1.15 -3.43 -11.01
CA GLY A 95 -1.71 -4.77 -11.14
C GLY A 95 -3.24 -4.82 -11.11
N LEU A 96 -3.88 -3.95 -10.33
CA LEU A 96 -5.34 -3.79 -10.28
C LEU A 96 -5.87 -3.08 -11.53
N GLU A 97 -5.24 -2.00 -11.95
CA GLU A 97 -5.62 -1.23 -13.15
C GLU A 97 -5.52 -2.09 -14.42
N ALA A 98 -4.49 -2.92 -14.54
CA ALA A 98 -4.34 -3.89 -15.63
C ALA A 98 -5.48 -4.92 -15.70
N ARG A 99 -6.22 -5.11 -14.59
CA ARG A 99 -7.39 -5.99 -14.48
C ARG A 99 -8.71 -5.21 -14.50
N GLN A 100 -8.65 -3.91 -14.82
CA GLN A 100 -9.78 -2.97 -14.83
C GLN A 100 -10.46 -2.85 -13.45
N ILE A 101 -9.69 -3.04 -12.37
CA ILE A 101 -10.15 -2.85 -11.01
C ILE A 101 -9.68 -1.47 -10.55
N PRO A 102 -10.60 -0.58 -10.12
CA PRO A 102 -10.20 0.73 -9.60
C PRO A 102 -9.38 0.56 -8.32
N TRP A 103 -8.52 1.54 -8.03
CA TRP A 103 -7.84 1.58 -6.74
C TRP A 103 -8.89 1.64 -5.61
N PRO A 104 -8.85 0.72 -4.63
CA PRO A 104 -9.84 0.70 -3.57
C PRO A 104 -9.72 1.93 -2.67
N ARG A 105 -10.77 2.17 -1.88
CA ARG A 105 -10.71 3.14 -0.80
C ARG A 105 -9.58 2.74 0.16
N ALA A 106 -8.75 3.71 0.55
CA ALA A 106 -7.51 3.40 1.24
C ALA A 106 -7.20 4.38 2.37
N SER A 107 -6.61 3.86 3.45
CA SER A 107 -6.08 4.62 4.57
C SER A 107 -4.68 4.09 4.94
N GLY A 108 -3.89 4.91 5.62
CA GLY A 108 -2.55 4.55 6.04
C GLY A 108 -2.26 5.08 7.43
N MET A 109 -1.87 4.20 8.35
CA MET A 109 -1.40 4.66 9.66
C MET A 109 -0.03 5.30 9.49
N LEU A 110 0.16 6.49 10.04
CA LEU A 110 1.42 7.22 9.98
C LEU A 110 2.34 6.71 11.10
N LEU A 111 3.02 5.58 10.89
CA LEU A 111 3.96 5.00 11.86
C LEU A 111 5.40 5.13 11.35
N ASP A 112 5.94 6.35 11.35
CA ASP A 112 7.39 6.64 11.29
C ASP A 112 7.64 8.16 11.27
N THR A 113 6.92 8.93 12.11
CA THR A 113 7.29 10.35 12.28
C THR A 113 8.43 10.42 13.30
N THR A 114 9.42 11.28 13.03
CA THR A 114 10.59 11.48 13.91
C THR A 114 10.23 11.94 15.33
N ASP A 115 8.97 12.30 15.57
CA ASP A 115 8.43 12.84 16.82
C ASP A 115 7.28 12.00 17.39
N TRP A 116 7.18 10.72 17.03
CA TRP A 116 6.10 9.82 17.49
C TRP A 116 5.98 9.80 19.02
N ASP A 117 4.79 10.10 19.51
CA ASP A 117 4.39 10.00 20.91
C ASP A 117 3.17 9.07 20.98
N GLU A 118 3.35 7.87 21.55
CA GLU A 118 2.31 6.85 21.58
C GLU A 118 1.03 7.33 22.28
N ALA A 119 1.13 8.12 23.35
CA ALA A 119 -0.03 8.60 24.09
C ALA A 119 -0.84 9.64 23.30
N ARG A 120 -0.18 10.40 22.43
CA ARG A 120 -0.80 11.42 21.58
C ARG A 120 -1.26 10.87 20.23
N ASP A 121 -0.45 10.04 19.58
CA ASP A 121 -0.57 9.71 18.17
C ASP A 121 -1.30 8.39 17.92
N LEU A 122 -1.19 7.41 18.82
CA LEU A 122 -1.92 6.14 18.67
C LEU A 122 -3.45 6.35 18.69
N PRO A 123 -4.04 7.11 19.64
CA PRO A 123 -5.49 7.34 19.64
C PRO A 123 -5.97 7.98 18.33
N ARG A 124 -5.22 8.95 17.80
CA ARG A 124 -5.54 9.62 16.52
C ARG A 124 -5.54 8.65 15.34
N CYS A 125 -4.55 7.75 15.29
CA CYS A 125 -4.49 6.73 14.24
C CYS A 125 -5.66 5.75 14.32
N LEU A 126 -6.10 5.40 15.54
CA LEU A 126 -7.26 4.54 15.76
C LEU A 126 -8.57 5.25 15.40
N ASP A 127 -8.73 6.52 15.78
CA ASP A 127 -9.89 7.34 15.42
C ASP A 127 -10.02 7.48 13.89
N GLU A 128 -8.92 7.75 13.18
CA GLU A 128 -8.91 7.80 11.71
C GLU A 128 -9.30 6.46 11.10
N LEU A 129 -8.79 5.35 11.64
CA LEU A 129 -9.13 4.02 11.16
C LEU A 129 -10.61 3.70 11.40
N ASP A 130 -11.16 4.05 12.56
CA ASP A 130 -12.56 3.85 12.90
C ASP A 130 -13.48 4.69 12.00
N GLU A 131 -13.13 5.96 11.74
CA GLU A 131 -13.85 6.83 10.80
C GLU A 131 -13.80 6.25 9.38
N PHE A 132 -12.62 5.81 8.95
CA PHE A 132 -12.44 5.16 7.66
C PHE A 132 -13.29 3.91 7.53
N LEU A 133 -13.26 3.00 8.50
CA LEU A 133 -14.05 1.77 8.42
C LEU A 133 -15.56 2.05 8.52
N SER A 134 -15.98 3.03 9.31
CA SER A 134 -17.38 3.42 9.48
C SER A 134 -18.00 4.05 8.22
N GLY A 135 -17.19 4.71 7.39
CA GLY A 135 -17.65 5.35 6.15
C GLY A 135 -17.99 4.42 4.96
N GLY A 136 -18.24 3.13 5.20
CA GLY A 136 -18.39 2.04 4.21
C GLY A 136 -19.01 2.41 2.85
N GLY A 137 -18.42 1.88 1.78
CA GLY A 137 -18.90 2.02 0.41
C GLY A 137 -19.69 0.79 -0.04
N ARG A 138 -20.97 0.97 -0.39
CA ARG A 138 -21.84 -0.09 -0.93
C ARG A 138 -21.10 -0.93 -1.97
N ALA A 139 -21.14 -2.25 -1.80
CA ALA A 139 -20.99 -3.21 -2.88
C ALA A 139 -21.59 -2.63 -4.17
N VAL A 140 -20.78 -2.49 -5.23
CA VAL A 140 -21.31 -2.14 -6.55
C VAL A 140 -22.50 -3.04 -6.83
N ASP A 141 -23.64 -2.43 -7.19
CA ASP A 141 -24.87 -3.17 -7.47
C ASP A 141 -24.53 -4.29 -8.47
N ALA A 142 -24.91 -5.52 -8.15
CA ALA A 142 -24.54 -6.69 -8.94
C ALA A 142 -25.00 -6.56 -10.42
N ALA A 143 -25.97 -5.68 -10.68
CA ALA A 143 -26.44 -5.31 -12.01
C ALA A 143 -25.45 -4.47 -12.85
N MET A 144 -24.41 -3.88 -12.26
CA MET A 144 -23.40 -3.06 -12.95
C MET A 144 -22.11 -3.84 -13.26
N LEU A 145 -22.01 -5.10 -12.85
CA LEU A 145 -20.86 -5.95 -13.14
C LEU A 145 -20.98 -6.53 -14.56
N PRO A 146 -19.90 -6.53 -15.36
CA PRO A 146 -19.90 -7.24 -16.63
C PRO A 146 -20.15 -8.75 -16.38
N PRO A 147 -20.89 -9.44 -17.26
CA PRO A 147 -21.17 -10.86 -17.08
C PRO A 147 -19.85 -11.62 -16.97
N VAL A 148 -19.76 -12.47 -15.94
CA VAL A 148 -18.63 -13.39 -15.79
C VAL A 148 -18.72 -14.38 -16.94
N GLU A 149 -17.83 -14.26 -17.92
CA GLU A 149 -17.67 -15.27 -18.96
C GLU A 149 -17.22 -16.57 -18.28
N THR A 150 -18.16 -17.51 -18.13
CA THR A 150 -17.86 -18.87 -17.77
C THR A 150 -17.07 -19.48 -18.91
N ASN A 151 -15.75 -19.50 -18.80
CA ASN A 151 -14.92 -20.25 -19.71
C ASN A 151 -15.10 -21.73 -19.38
N ALA A 152 -16.14 -22.33 -19.97
CA ALA A 152 -16.28 -23.78 -20.01
C ALA A 152 -15.15 -24.30 -20.90
N ALA A 153 -14.05 -24.70 -20.27
CA ALA A 153 -12.99 -25.42 -20.95
C ALA A 153 -13.47 -26.87 -21.23
N PRO A 154 -13.18 -27.41 -22.42
CA PRO A 154 -13.47 -28.80 -22.80
C PRO A 154 -12.61 -29.84 -22.08
#